data_AF-A0A2T6B994-F1
#
_entry.id   AF-A0A2T6B994-F1
#
_cell.length_a   1.000
_cell.length_b   1.000
_cell.length_c   1.000
_cell.angle_alpha   90.00
_cell.angle_beta   90.00
_cell.angle_gamma   90.00
#
_symmetry.space_group_name_H-M   'P 1'
#
loop_
_entity.id
_entity.type
_entity.pdbx_description
1 polymer ?
#
loop_
_entity_poly.entity_id
_entity_poly.type
_entity_poly.pdbx_seq_one_letter_code
_entity_poly.pdbx_strand_id
1 'polypeptide(L)'
;MPERTFDEVIEAHRQAIGAAQVRVSLGPEATPDGLAAALEGLRRTGAVYASFTELEREQAKVYRLSDVLRRVSRLTTTPFEGLPPEEVQRRMSEIFALTDLVPDVDLEGDIAWMRAERDRRGQPQPALPAQE
;
A
#
# COMPACT_ATOMS: atom_id res chain seq x y z
N MET A 1 -3.35 -5.60 29.88
CA MET A 1 -2.02 -6.07 29.44
C MET A 1 -1.06 -4.93 29.73
N PRO A 2 -0.03 -5.09 30.57
CA PRO A 2 0.94 -4.02 30.80
C PRO A 2 1.64 -3.69 29.47
N GLU A 3 1.84 -2.40 29.20
CA GLU A 3 2.58 -1.92 28.03
C GLU A 3 4.03 -2.40 28.15
N ARG A 4 4.47 -3.19 27.18
CA ARG A 4 5.87 -3.62 27.10
C ARG A 4 6.71 -2.46 26.60
N THR A 5 7.87 -2.26 27.20
CA THR A 5 8.80 -1.23 26.75
C THR A 5 9.46 -1.64 25.43
N PHE A 6 9.96 -0.67 24.66
CA PHE A 6 10.64 -0.93 23.38
C PHE A 6 11.84 -1.88 23.56
N ASP A 7 12.58 -1.72 24.66
CA ASP A 7 13.72 -2.57 25.02
C ASP A 7 13.30 -4.02 25.30
N GLU A 8 12.17 -4.22 26.00
CA GLU A 8 11.62 -5.56 26.25
C GLU A 8 11.22 -6.28 24.96
N VAL A 9 10.71 -5.54 23.97
CA VAL A 9 10.34 -6.09 22.66
C VAL A 9 11.59 -6.47 21.85
N ILE A 10 12.63 -5.63 21.86
CA ILE A 10 13.91 -5.92 21.19
C ILE A 10 14.57 -7.15 21.80
N GLU A 11 14.59 -7.24 23.13
CA GLU A 11 15.23 -8.34 23.84
C GLU A 11 14.48 -9.66 23.66
N ALA A 12 13.13 -9.64 23.71
CA ALA A 12 12.32 -10.80 23.39
C ALA A 12 12.54 -11.28 21.95
N HIS A 13 12.68 -10.35 21.00
CA HIS A 13 12.99 -10.69 19.63
C HIS A 13 14.39 -11.29 19.51
N ARG A 14 15.42 -10.65 20.08
CA ARG A 14 16.81 -11.16 20.11
C ARG A 14 16.88 -12.61 20.61
N GLN A 15 16.17 -12.91 21.68
CA GLN A 15 16.10 -14.27 22.25
C GLN A 15 15.38 -15.25 21.33
N ALA A 16 14.28 -14.84 20.68
CA ALA A 16 13.52 -15.70 19.77
C ALA A 16 14.31 -16.11 18.50
N ILE A 17 15.14 -15.22 17.96
CA ILE A 17 15.97 -15.49 16.77
C ILE A 17 17.40 -15.97 17.09
N GLY A 18 17.77 -16.06 18.38
CA GLY A 18 19.10 -16.54 18.80
C GLY A 18 20.26 -15.63 18.37
N ALA A 19 19.99 -14.34 18.13
CA ALA A 19 20.99 -13.40 17.66
C ALA A 19 21.88 -12.87 18.80
N ALA A 20 23.19 -12.79 18.58
CA ALA A 20 24.13 -12.18 19.54
C ALA A 20 23.85 -10.68 19.74
N GLN A 21 23.33 -10.00 18.71
CA GLN A 21 22.89 -8.62 18.76
C GLN A 21 21.77 -8.40 17.73
N VAL A 22 20.75 -7.61 18.09
CA VAL A 22 19.75 -7.09 17.17
C VAL A 22 19.95 -5.58 17.09
N ARG A 23 20.21 -5.07 15.89
CA ARG A 23 20.34 -3.63 15.64
C ARG A 23 19.09 -3.18 14.92
N VAL A 24 18.16 -2.56 15.64
CA VAL A 24 17.01 -1.89 15.03
C VAL A 24 17.47 -0.48 14.67
N SER A 25 17.72 -0.23 13.38
CA SER A 25 17.87 1.13 12.89
C SER A 25 16.54 1.61 12.35
N LEU A 26 16.02 2.67 12.96
CA LEU A 26 15.07 3.53 12.26
C LEU A 26 15.76 4.05 11.00
N GLY A 27 15.05 4.10 9.87
CA GLY A 27 15.60 4.68 8.64
C GLY A 27 16.05 6.12 8.87
N PRO A 28 16.89 6.69 8.00
CA PRO A 28 17.48 8.02 8.22
C PRO A 28 16.46 9.15 8.44
N GLU A 29 15.21 8.97 7.99
CA GLU A 29 14.11 9.93 8.14
C GLU A 29 13.13 9.60 9.27
N ALA A 30 13.33 8.52 10.02
CA ALA A 30 12.48 8.17 11.16
C ALA A 30 12.90 8.92 12.43
N THR A 31 13.12 10.23 12.28
CA THR A 31 13.21 11.22 13.35
C THR A 31 11.80 11.65 13.76
N PRO A 32 11.61 12.26 14.96
CA PRO A 32 10.30 12.79 15.35
C PRO A 32 9.72 13.77 14.30
N ASP A 33 10.55 14.64 13.74
CA ASP A 33 10.15 15.61 12.71
C ASP A 33 9.77 14.92 11.39
N GLY A 34 10.53 13.90 10.98
CA GLY A 34 10.23 13.13 9.77
C GLY A 34 8.94 12.31 9.91
N LEU A 35 8.70 11.72 11.09
CA LEU A 35 7.45 11.03 11.40
C LEU A 35 6.26 12.00 11.44
N ALA A 36 6.43 13.19 11.99
CA ALA A 36 5.40 14.22 11.99
C ALA A 36 5.06 14.68 10.56
N ALA A 37 6.07 14.90 9.72
CA ALA A 37 5.89 15.25 8.32
C ALA A 37 5.18 14.14 7.52
N ALA A 38 5.54 12.86 7.77
CA ALA A 38 4.89 11.72 7.14
C ALA A 38 3.41 11.59 7.57
N LEU A 39 3.12 11.78 8.86
CA LEU A 39 1.76 11.78 9.38
C LEU A 39 0.92 12.91 8.77
N GLU A 40 1.49 14.10 8.65
CA GLU A 40 0.86 15.25 7.99
C GLU A 40 0.59 14.97 6.50
N GLY A 41 1.53 14.31 5.82
CA GLY A 41 1.34 13.79 4.46
C GLY A 41 0.15 12.85 4.36
N LEU A 42 0.10 11.83 5.21
CA LEU A 42 -1.00 10.85 5.24
C LEU A 42 -2.36 11.50 5.54
N ARG A 43 -2.41 12.45 6.48
CA ARG A 43 -3.62 13.22 6.78
C ARG A 43 -4.11 13.98 5.56
N ARG A 44 -3.21 14.66 4.83
CA ARG A 44 -3.56 15.38 3.59
C ARG A 44 -4.08 14.43 2.52
N THR A 45 -3.43 13.30 2.29
CA THR A 45 -3.88 12.29 1.34
C THR A 45 -5.26 11.74 1.73
N GLY A 46 -5.47 11.44 3.02
CA GLY A 46 -6.76 11.00 3.55
C GLY A 46 -7.86 12.05 3.36
N ALA A 47 -7.57 13.32 3.60
CA ALA A 47 -8.49 14.44 3.37
C ALA A 47 -8.86 14.59 1.88
N VAL A 48 -7.89 14.46 0.97
CA VAL A 48 -8.14 14.45 -0.48
C VAL A 48 -9.06 13.29 -0.85
N TYR A 49 -8.75 12.07 -0.38
CA TYR A 49 -9.58 10.90 -0.63
C TYR A 49 -11.02 11.09 -0.12
N ALA A 50 -11.18 11.63 1.09
CA ALA A 50 -12.47 11.91 1.70
C ALA A 50 -13.29 13.00 1.00
N SER A 51 -12.64 13.87 0.20
CA SER A 51 -13.31 14.91 -0.57
C SER A 51 -14.06 14.39 -1.80
N PHE A 52 -13.77 13.16 -2.24
CA PHE A 52 -14.54 12.48 -3.28
C PHE A 52 -15.83 11.87 -2.72
N THR A 53 -16.82 11.70 -3.60
CA THR A 53 -18.08 11.05 -3.21
C THR A 53 -17.84 9.58 -2.85
N GLU A 54 -18.74 9.00 -2.05
CA GLU A 54 -18.69 7.56 -1.74
C GLU A 54 -18.72 6.70 -3.00
N LEU A 55 -19.54 7.07 -3.99
CA LEU A 55 -19.63 6.35 -5.26
C LEU A 55 -18.30 6.33 -6.02
N GLU A 56 -17.60 7.47 -6.09
CA GLU A 56 -16.31 7.54 -6.78
C GLU A 56 -15.24 6.69 -6.08
N ARG A 57 -15.25 6.68 -4.75
CA ARG A 57 -14.35 5.85 -3.95
C ARG A 57 -14.61 4.35 -4.18
N GLU A 58 -15.86 3.92 -4.22
CA GLU A 58 -16.20 2.53 -4.55
C GLU A 58 -15.84 2.18 -6.00
N GLN A 59 -16.02 3.10 -6.95
CA GLN A 59 -15.61 2.90 -8.35
C GLN A 59 -14.08 2.74 -8.47
N ALA A 60 -13.30 3.51 -7.72
CA ALA A 60 -11.85 3.39 -7.68
C ALA A 60 -11.41 2.02 -7.14
N LYS A 61 -11.99 1.57 -6.03
CA LYS A 61 -11.73 0.23 -5.46
C LYS A 61 -12.05 -0.88 -6.45
N VAL A 62 -13.18 -0.80 -7.15
CA VAL A 62 -13.58 -1.78 -8.17
C VAL A 62 -12.60 -1.76 -9.35
N TYR A 63 -12.19 -0.59 -9.81
CA TYR A 63 -11.20 -0.45 -10.88
C TYR A 63 -9.88 -1.11 -10.50
N ARG A 64 -9.37 -0.81 -9.30
CA ARG A 64 -8.14 -1.38 -8.76
C ARG A 64 -8.21 -2.90 -8.67
N LEU A 65 -9.28 -3.45 -8.10
CA LEU A 65 -9.49 -4.89 -8.02
C LEU A 65 -9.53 -5.52 -9.43
N SER A 66 -10.23 -4.87 -10.36
CA SER A 66 -10.32 -5.34 -11.75
C SER A 66 -8.94 -5.33 -12.44
N ASP A 67 -8.09 -4.34 -12.17
CA ASP A 67 -6.74 -4.31 -12.72
C ASP A 67 -5.84 -5.40 -12.12
N VAL A 68 -5.90 -5.62 -10.81
CA VAL A 68 -5.20 -6.73 -10.14
C VAL A 68 -5.61 -8.07 -10.76
N LEU A 69 -6.92 -8.33 -10.89
CA LEU A 69 -7.43 -9.56 -11.52
C LEU A 69 -6.97 -9.70 -12.97
N ARG A 70 -6.94 -8.60 -13.74
CA ARG A 70 -6.44 -8.60 -15.12
C ARG A 70 -4.94 -8.92 -15.18
N ARG A 71 -4.14 -8.44 -14.23
CA ARG A 71 -2.69 -8.73 -14.15
C ARG A 71 -2.47 -10.18 -13.78
N VAL A 72 -3.14 -10.70 -12.76
CA VAL A 72 -3.08 -12.12 -12.37
C VAL A 72 -3.52 -13.01 -13.54
N SER A 73 -4.64 -12.70 -14.20
CA SER A 73 -5.10 -13.44 -15.37
C SER A 73 -4.05 -13.48 -16.49
N ARG A 74 -3.38 -12.36 -16.79
CA ARG A 74 -2.29 -12.34 -17.78
C ARG A 74 -1.12 -13.23 -17.38
N LEU A 75 -0.74 -13.25 -16.10
CA LEU A 75 0.33 -14.09 -15.59
C LEU A 75 -0.01 -15.59 -15.63
N THR A 76 -1.29 -15.94 -15.48
CA THR A 76 -1.76 -17.34 -15.49
C THR A 76 -2.19 -17.85 -16.87
N THR A 77 -2.40 -16.96 -17.84
CA THR A 77 -2.83 -17.35 -19.21
C THR A 77 -1.72 -18.07 -19.98
N THR A 78 -0.45 -17.76 -19.70
CA THR A 78 0.67 -18.49 -20.29
C THR A 78 0.98 -19.74 -19.46
N PRO A 79 0.95 -20.94 -20.05
CA PRO A 79 1.32 -22.17 -19.35
C PRO A 79 2.72 -22.07 -18.74
N PHE A 80 2.89 -22.62 -17.55
CA PHE A 80 4.20 -22.72 -16.89
C PHE A 80 5.10 -23.80 -17.53
N GLU A 81 4.55 -24.61 -18.42
CA GLU A 81 5.25 -25.70 -19.07
C GLU A 81 6.35 -25.18 -20.01
N GLY A 82 7.56 -25.73 -19.86
CA GLY A 82 8.72 -25.33 -20.66
C GLY A 82 9.40 -24.03 -20.21
N LEU A 83 8.93 -23.36 -19.15
CA LEU A 83 9.61 -22.20 -18.59
C LEU A 83 10.80 -22.62 -17.71
N PRO A 84 11.89 -21.83 -17.70
CA PRO A 84 12.99 -22.05 -16.77
C PRO A 84 12.51 -21.83 -15.32
N PRO A 85 13.07 -22.55 -14.32
CA PRO A 85 12.63 -22.46 -12.92
C PRO A 85 12.61 -21.03 -12.36
N GLU A 86 13.57 -20.19 -12.75
CA GLU A 86 13.66 -18.79 -12.32
C GLU A 86 12.46 -17.96 -12.79
N GLU A 87 11.98 -18.19 -14.02
CA GLU A 87 10.84 -17.48 -14.59
C GLU A 87 9.52 -17.96 -13.96
N VAL A 88 9.42 -19.27 -13.66
CA VAL A 88 8.30 -19.83 -12.89
C VAL A 88 8.24 -19.17 -11.51
N GLN A 89 9.38 -19.11 -10.80
CA GLN A 89 9.46 -18.49 -9.49
C GLN A 89 9.11 -17.00 -9.54
N ARG A 90 9.64 -16.25 -10.51
CA ARG A 90 9.33 -14.83 -10.70
C ARG A 90 7.83 -14.59 -10.87
N ARG A 91 7.16 -15.36 -11.73
CA ARG A 91 5.71 -15.24 -11.97
C ARG A 91 4.90 -15.61 -10.74
N MET A 92 5.27 -16.68 -10.03
CA MET A 92 4.61 -17.07 -8.80
C MET A 92 4.74 -15.98 -7.74
N SER A 93 5.94 -15.43 -7.53
CA SER A 93 6.16 -14.29 -6.63
C SER A 93 5.33 -13.07 -7.02
N GLU A 94 5.21 -12.77 -8.30
CA GLU A 94 4.40 -11.67 -8.81
C GLU A 94 2.90 -11.89 -8.56
N ILE A 95 2.40 -13.11 -8.78
CA ILE A 95 1.01 -13.49 -8.44
C ILE A 95 0.77 -13.33 -6.95
N PHE A 96 1.67 -13.86 -6.09
CA PHE A 96 1.53 -13.73 -4.64
C PHE A 96 1.51 -12.28 -4.19
N ALA A 97 2.44 -11.45 -4.67
CA ALA A 97 2.47 -10.02 -4.36
C ALA A 97 1.16 -9.33 -4.79
N LEU A 98 0.65 -9.61 -5.99
CA LEU A 98 -0.60 -9.03 -6.47
C LEU A 98 -1.82 -9.48 -5.65
N THR A 99 -1.86 -10.74 -5.21
CA THR A 99 -2.95 -11.25 -4.37
C THR A 99 -2.90 -10.71 -2.95
N ASP A 100 -1.70 -10.41 -2.43
CA ASP A 100 -1.50 -9.81 -1.10
C ASP A 100 -1.93 -8.34 -1.07
N LEU A 101 -1.86 -7.65 -2.21
CA LEU A 101 -2.30 -6.25 -2.35
C LEU A 101 -3.83 -6.07 -2.47
N VAL A 102 -4.60 -7.16 -2.64
CA VAL A 102 -6.06 -7.09 -2.73
C VAL A 102 -6.71 -6.49 -1.46
N PRO A 103 -6.31 -6.88 -0.23
CA PRO A 103 -6.80 -6.26 1.00
C PRO A 103 -6.28 -4.84 1.27
N ASP A 104 -5.16 -4.43 0.68
CA ASP A 104 -4.51 -3.15 1.02
C ASP A 104 -5.29 -1.95 0.49
N VAL A 105 -5.22 -0.82 1.19
CA VAL A 105 -5.80 0.46 0.74
C VAL A 105 -4.71 1.25 0.01
N ASP A 106 -4.98 1.65 -1.23
CA ASP A 106 -4.08 2.42 -2.09
C ASP A 106 -4.72 3.77 -2.37
N LEU A 107 -4.59 4.67 -1.39
CA LEU A 107 -5.18 6.00 -1.48
C LEU A 107 -4.62 6.80 -2.65
N GLU A 108 -3.33 6.66 -2.95
CA GLU A 108 -2.68 7.41 -4.02
C GLU A 108 -3.18 6.96 -5.39
N GLY A 109 -3.20 5.65 -5.64
CA GLY A 109 -3.74 5.06 -6.86
C GLY A 109 -5.21 5.39 -7.07
N ASP A 110 -6.02 5.27 -6.01
CA ASP A 110 -7.44 5.59 -6.07
C ASP A 110 -7.69 7.08 -6.35
N ILE A 111 -6.96 7.99 -5.68
CA ILE A 111 -7.06 9.45 -5.94
C ILE A 111 -6.66 9.75 -7.38
N ALA A 112 -5.57 9.18 -7.87
CA ALA A 112 -5.11 9.39 -9.24
C ALA A 112 -6.17 8.95 -10.26
N TRP A 113 -6.77 7.78 -10.04
CA TRP A 113 -7.85 7.28 -10.89
C TRP A 113 -9.08 8.18 -10.86
N MET A 114 -9.56 8.57 -9.67
CA MET A 114 -10.75 9.43 -9.53
C MET A 114 -10.56 10.80 -10.18
N ARG A 115 -9.37 11.39 -10.05
CA ARG A 115 -9.03 12.66 -10.72
C ARG A 115 -9.13 12.53 -12.24
N ALA A 116 -8.49 11.50 -12.80
CA ALA A 116 -8.51 11.23 -14.24
C ALA A 116 -9.93 10.93 -14.75
N GLU A 117 -10.75 10.25 -13.95
CA GLU A 117 -12.15 9.98 -14.29
C GLU A 117 -12.98 11.28 -14.36
N ARG A 118 -12.83 12.17 -13.37
CA ARG A 118 -13.49 13.48 -13.38
C ARG A 118 -13.06 14.33 -14.57
N ASP A 119 -11.75 14.38 -14.85
CA ASP A 119 -11.22 15.12 -16.00
C ASP A 119 -11.82 14.59 -17.31
N ARG A 120 -11.92 13.26 -17.46
CA ARG A 120 -12.56 12.63 -18.62
C ARG A 120 -14.06 12.96 -18.75
N ARG A 121 -14.75 13.14 -17.62
CA ARG A 121 -16.17 13.50 -17.55
C ARG A 121 -16.42 15.01 -17.57
N GLY A 122 -15.38 15.85 -17.58
CA GLY A 122 -15.49 17.31 -17.48
C GLY A 122 -16.04 17.79 -16.13
N GLN A 123 -15.87 17.00 -15.06
CA GLN A 123 -16.33 17.34 -13.72
C GLN A 123 -15.25 18.10 -12.95
N PRO A 124 -15.61 19.10 -12.12
CA PRO A 124 -14.63 19.83 -11.32
C PRO A 124 -13.97 18.93 -10.28
N GLN A 125 -12.69 19.18 -10.01
CA GLN A 125 -11.98 18.50 -8.92
C GLN A 125 -12.57 18.93 -7.56
N PRO A 126 -12.61 18.02 -6.57
CA PRO A 126 -13.19 18.36 -5.27
C PRO A 126 -12.36 19.45 -4.59
N ALA A 127 -13.04 20.36 -3.90
CA ALA A 127 -12.37 21.34 -3.06
C ALA A 127 -11.65 20.58 -1.93
N LEU A 128 -10.36 20.85 -1.76
CA LEU A 128 -9.63 20.30 -0.62
C LEU A 128 -10.28 20.86 0.65
N PRO A 129 -10.53 20.02 1.68
CA PRO A 129 -11.02 20.52 2.95
C PRO A 129 -10.04 21.57 3.48
N ALA A 130 -10.58 22.68 4.00
CA ALA A 130 -9.76 23.70 4.65
C ALA A 130 -8.97 23.03 5.78
N GLN A 131 -7.66 23.31 5.83
CA GLN A 131 -6.82 22.82 6.91
C GLN A 131 -7.18 23.61 8.17
N GLU A 132 -7.81 22.95 9.14
CA GLU A 132 -8.01 23.46 10.51
C GLU A 132 -6.80 23.14 11.39
#